data_AF-A0A1Q3EET9-F1
#
_entry.id   AF-A0A1Q3EET9-F1
#
_cell.length_a   1.000
_cell.length_b   1.000
_cell.length_c   1.000
_cell.angle_alpha   90.00
_cell.angle_beta   90.00
_cell.angle_gamma   90.00
#
_symmetry.space_group_name_H-M   'P 1'
#
loop_
_entity.id
_entity.type
_entity.pdbx_description
1 polymer ?
#
loop_
_entity_poly.entity_id
_entity_poly.type
_entity_poly.pdbx_seq_one_letter_code
_entity_poly.pdbx_strand_id
1 'polypeptide(L)'
;MTAELKRKRAEGSSSRKHRKLSPTNLNDDISAQEENVEENDNDMDHNEDEEWGGVHHEGQDRGNPGEKPSKPTGEEIRAIKDASDLFRSNTFKLQIDALLPNVQPKSKRKPPLERFLLSLHTFLSNLPDLPPKHPLEAARTLLRKGVSVPYPTPLPTEETQWKVAFGSPSDITLIGSWANKTSVKGQGGSKYGVDLAVEMPSNLFQEKDYLNGRFFHKKAFYLATIAAAIASPKSGLNNQELMSLRLISLD
;
A
#
# COMPACT_ATOMS: atom_id res chain seq x y z
N MET A 1 -56.49 -64.00 21.88
CA MET A 1 -55.72 -63.97 23.14
C MET A 1 -54.92 -62.65 23.10
N THR A 2 -55.36 -61.47 23.57
CA THR A 2 -55.66 -60.99 24.95
C THR A 2 -54.63 -61.48 25.97
N ALA A 3 -53.91 -60.69 26.79
CA ALA A 3 -54.09 -59.34 27.36
C ALA A 3 -52.70 -58.69 27.62
N GLU A 4 -52.46 -57.37 27.47
CA GLU A 4 -52.75 -56.23 28.37
C GLU A 4 -52.26 -56.35 29.83
N LEU A 5 -51.42 -55.37 30.26
CA LEU A 5 -51.40 -54.68 31.58
C LEU A 5 -50.35 -53.54 31.50
N LYS A 6 -50.69 -52.30 31.11
CA LYS A 6 -51.13 -51.12 31.93
C LYS A 6 -50.16 -50.78 33.09
N ARG A 7 -49.43 -49.65 33.14
CA ARG A 7 -49.74 -48.18 33.13
C ARG A 7 -49.46 -47.58 34.54
N LYS A 8 -48.70 -46.47 34.61
CA LYS A 8 -48.88 -45.27 35.49
C LYS A 8 -47.75 -44.26 35.19
N ARG A 9 -47.89 -43.14 34.45
CA ARG A 9 -48.60 -41.84 34.60
C ARG A 9 -48.26 -41.02 35.86
N ALA A 10 -47.56 -39.88 35.63
CA ALA A 10 -47.83 -38.52 36.14
C ALA A 10 -46.88 -37.57 35.37
N GLU A 11 -47.36 -36.75 34.43
CA GLU A 11 -47.99 -35.42 34.56
C GLU A 11 -47.02 -34.24 34.80
N GLY A 12 -47.12 -33.24 33.93
CA GLY A 12 -46.32 -32.01 33.96
C GLY A 12 -46.39 -31.23 32.65
N SER A 13 -47.59 -30.81 32.26
CA SER A 13 -47.90 -29.99 31.07
C SER A 13 -47.53 -28.51 31.25
N SER A 14 -47.39 -27.82 30.11
CA SER A 14 -47.54 -26.36 29.95
C SER A 14 -46.33 -25.53 30.42
N SER A 15 -45.92 -24.43 29.81
CA SER A 15 -46.50 -23.57 28.78
C SER A 15 -45.40 -22.66 28.24
N ARG A 16 -45.48 -22.30 26.97
CA ARG A 16 -44.83 -21.08 26.45
C ARG A 16 -45.39 -19.90 27.23
N LYS A 17 -44.54 -19.15 27.93
CA LYS A 17 -44.88 -17.80 28.43
C LYS A 17 -43.71 -16.85 28.22
N HIS A 18 -43.89 -16.04 27.18
CA HIS A 18 -43.47 -14.66 27.05
C HIS A 18 -43.16 -13.97 28.39
N ARG A 19 -41.99 -13.34 28.49
CA ARG A 19 -41.80 -12.17 29.34
C ARG A 19 -41.92 -10.93 28.44
N LYS A 20 -43.09 -10.30 28.46
CA LYS A 20 -43.31 -8.90 28.03
C LYS A 20 -43.10 -8.02 29.26
N LEU A 21 -42.43 -6.88 29.10
CA LEU A 21 -43.02 -5.54 29.28
C LEU A 21 -42.01 -4.44 28.82
N SER A 22 -42.54 -3.58 27.95
CA SER A 22 -42.06 -2.38 27.23
C SER A 22 -42.34 -1.10 28.07
N PRO A 23 -42.29 0.17 27.57
CA PRO A 23 -42.03 0.73 26.21
C PRO A 23 -41.03 1.92 26.17
N THR A 24 -40.41 2.28 25.04
CA THR A 24 -40.89 3.16 23.94
C THR A 24 -39.77 3.20 22.85
N ASN A 25 -39.94 3.43 21.55
CA ASN A 25 -41.06 3.72 20.65
C ASN A 25 -40.60 3.38 19.20
N LEU A 26 -41.48 2.67 18.47
CA LEU A 26 -41.87 2.78 17.04
C LEU A 26 -40.76 2.71 15.96
N ASN A 27 -40.63 1.58 15.23
CA ASN A 27 -41.38 1.16 14.00
C ASN A 27 -40.82 1.84 12.73
N ASP A 28 -40.65 1.23 11.56
CA ASP A 28 -40.86 -0.10 10.95
C ASP A 28 -39.87 -0.14 9.75
N ASP A 29 -39.11 -1.20 9.49
CA ASP A 29 -39.47 -2.42 8.74
C ASP A 29 -39.70 -2.21 7.23
N ILE A 30 -38.83 -2.82 6.40
CA ILE A 30 -39.13 -3.62 5.19
C ILE A 30 -38.02 -3.55 4.11
N SER A 31 -37.74 -4.76 3.65
CA SER A 31 -36.81 -5.24 2.64
C SER A 31 -37.09 -4.81 1.19
N ALA A 32 -35.99 -4.78 0.44
CA ALA A 32 -35.82 -5.17 -0.98
C ALA A 32 -36.45 -4.27 -2.06
N GLN A 33 -35.62 -3.66 -2.91
CA GLN A 33 -35.33 -4.07 -4.30
C GLN A 33 -34.54 -2.97 -5.03
N GLU A 34 -33.80 -3.40 -6.05
CA GLU A 34 -33.03 -2.61 -7.01
C GLU A 34 -33.89 -1.53 -7.67
N GLU A 35 -33.42 -0.29 -7.78
CA GLU A 35 -33.74 0.62 -8.90
C GLU A 35 -32.63 1.65 -9.17
N ASN A 36 -32.54 1.98 -10.46
CA ASN A 36 -31.74 2.99 -11.14
C ASN A 36 -31.47 4.29 -10.38
N VAL A 37 -30.24 4.81 -10.54
CA VAL A 37 -29.95 6.23 -10.31
C VAL A 37 -29.54 6.83 -11.65
N GLU A 38 -30.49 7.49 -12.29
CA GLU A 38 -30.23 8.47 -13.34
C GLU A 38 -29.74 9.79 -12.72
N GLU A 39 -28.84 10.44 -13.44
CA GLU A 39 -28.16 11.70 -13.13
C GLU A 39 -29.15 12.85 -12.89
N ASN A 40 -28.88 13.68 -11.89
CA ASN A 40 -29.46 15.01 -11.78
C ASN A 40 -28.41 15.96 -11.18
N ASP A 41 -27.72 16.70 -12.05
CA ASP A 41 -26.85 17.80 -11.71
C ASP A 41 -27.68 18.99 -11.18
N ASN A 42 -27.37 19.46 -9.99
CA ASN A 42 -27.67 20.82 -9.52
C ASN A 42 -26.69 21.20 -8.41
N ASP A 43 -25.49 21.61 -8.81
CA ASP A 43 -24.54 22.33 -7.94
C ASP A 43 -24.95 23.81 -7.85
N MET A 44 -25.49 24.21 -6.69
CA MET A 44 -25.54 25.61 -6.26
C MET A 44 -24.33 25.87 -5.36
N ASP A 45 -23.26 26.42 -5.93
CA ASP A 45 -22.12 26.95 -5.19
C ASP A 45 -22.40 28.41 -4.79
N HIS A 46 -22.52 28.65 -3.48
CA HIS A 46 -22.57 29.99 -2.89
C HIS A 46 -21.13 30.41 -2.56
N ASN A 47 -20.55 31.27 -3.39
CA ASN A 47 -19.41 32.09 -2.99
C ASN A 47 -19.87 33.55 -2.92
N GLU A 48 -19.90 34.07 -1.69
CA GLU A 48 -20.09 35.49 -1.39
C GLU A 48 -18.79 36.23 -1.75
N ASP A 49 -18.78 36.86 -2.92
CA ASP A 49 -17.76 37.82 -3.30
C ASP A 49 -18.00 39.13 -2.52
N GLU A 50 -17.11 39.44 -1.57
CA GLU A 50 -17.08 40.76 -0.94
C GLU A 50 -16.81 41.83 -2.02
N GLU A 51 -17.88 42.55 -2.36
CA GLU A 51 -17.91 43.66 -3.30
C GLU A 51 -16.99 44.79 -2.81
N TRP A 52 -15.84 44.93 -3.46
CA TRP A 52 -14.86 45.98 -3.20
C TRP A 52 -15.44 47.36 -3.57
N GLY A 53 -15.82 48.13 -2.56
CA GLY A 53 -16.31 49.50 -2.69
C GLY A 53 -15.21 50.44 -3.21
N GLY A 54 -15.29 50.76 -4.50
CA GLY A 54 -14.35 51.66 -5.19
C GLY A 54 -14.27 53.06 -4.58
N VAL A 55 -13.06 53.61 -4.57
CA VAL A 55 -12.76 54.97 -4.11
C VAL A 55 -13.38 55.99 -5.05
N HIS A 56 -14.41 56.70 -4.57
CA HIS A 56 -14.99 57.86 -5.24
C HIS A 56 -13.94 58.97 -5.39
N HIS A 57 -13.53 59.25 -6.62
CA HIS A 57 -12.86 60.51 -6.96
C HIS A 57 -13.73 61.24 -7.99
N GLU A 58 -14.44 62.28 -7.53
CA GLU A 58 -15.10 63.22 -8.42
C GLU A 58 -14.03 63.98 -9.21
N GLY A 59 -14.10 63.87 -10.54
CA GLY A 59 -13.25 64.58 -11.48
C GLY A 59 -14.00 64.69 -12.80
N GLN A 60 -14.27 65.93 -13.22
CA GLN A 60 -15.03 66.29 -14.41
C GLN A 60 -14.46 65.65 -15.68
N ASP A 61 -15.24 64.79 -16.32
CA ASP A 61 -14.88 64.17 -17.59
C ASP A 61 -15.44 64.97 -18.78
N ARG A 62 -14.53 65.44 -19.63
CA ARG A 62 -14.80 65.83 -21.01
C ARG A 62 -14.14 64.76 -21.88
N GLY A 63 -14.88 63.68 -22.15
CA GLY A 63 -14.42 62.52 -22.92
C GLY A 63 -15.58 61.82 -23.63
N ASN A 64 -15.31 61.37 -24.85
CA ASN A 64 -16.24 60.94 -25.90
C ASN A 64 -17.12 59.72 -25.50
N PRO A 65 -18.42 59.65 -25.88
CA PRO A 65 -19.26 58.50 -25.54
C PRO A 65 -19.06 57.40 -26.59
N GLY A 66 -18.37 56.30 -26.27
CA GLY A 66 -18.27 55.22 -27.26
C GLY A 66 -17.46 53.96 -26.96
N GLU A 67 -16.66 53.86 -25.91
CA GLU A 67 -15.89 52.63 -25.67
C GLU A 67 -16.53 51.78 -24.58
N LYS A 68 -17.16 50.68 -25.02
CA LYS A 68 -17.57 49.58 -24.14
C LYS A 68 -16.30 49.00 -23.50
N PRO A 69 -16.31 48.67 -22.19
CA PRO A 69 -15.14 48.06 -21.56
C PRO A 69 -14.80 46.77 -22.31
N SER A 70 -13.64 46.74 -22.96
CA SER A 70 -13.17 45.56 -23.68
C SER A 70 -12.96 44.45 -22.65
N LYS A 71 -13.44 43.24 -22.97
CA LYS A 71 -13.16 42.07 -22.14
C LYS A 71 -11.64 41.96 -21.97
N PRO A 72 -11.14 41.71 -20.75
CA PRO A 72 -9.70 41.61 -20.51
C PRO A 72 -9.07 40.60 -21.45
N THR A 73 -7.94 40.99 -22.02
CA THR A 73 -7.18 40.17 -22.95
C THR A 73 -6.67 38.93 -22.22
N GLY A 74 -6.56 37.78 -22.88
CA GLY A 74 -6.09 36.54 -22.23
C GLY A 74 -4.71 36.67 -21.56
N GLU A 75 -3.88 37.59 -22.06
CA GLU A 75 -2.59 37.97 -21.46
C GLU A 75 -2.75 38.79 -20.18
N GLU A 76 -3.73 39.69 -20.10
CA GLU A 76 -4.02 40.48 -18.90
C GLU A 76 -4.61 39.61 -17.79
N ILE A 77 -5.51 38.67 -18.15
CA ILE A 77 -6.05 37.68 -17.21
C ILE A 77 -4.93 36.78 -16.68
N ARG A 78 -4.00 36.35 -17.54
CA ARG A 78 -2.81 35.59 -17.12
C ARG A 78 -1.90 36.43 -16.24
N ALA A 79 -1.62 37.68 -16.56
CA ALA A 79 -0.77 38.54 -15.75
C ALA A 79 -1.35 38.79 -14.35
N ILE A 80 -2.66 39.00 -14.24
CA ILE A 80 -3.35 39.15 -12.95
C ILE A 80 -3.27 37.83 -12.16
N LYS A 81 -3.51 36.70 -12.81
CA LYS A 81 -3.39 35.38 -12.19
C LYS A 81 -1.96 35.12 -11.73
N ASP A 82 -0.98 35.32 -12.59
CA ASP A 82 0.45 35.12 -12.31
C ASP A 82 0.91 36.03 -11.16
N ALA A 83 0.45 37.28 -11.10
CA ALA A 83 0.76 38.19 -9.98
C ALA A 83 0.16 37.68 -8.65
N SER A 84 -1.09 37.20 -8.66
CA SER A 84 -1.73 36.62 -7.48
C SER A 84 -1.07 35.29 -7.05
N ASP A 85 -0.68 34.47 -8.02
CA ASP A 85 0.01 33.21 -7.82
C ASP A 85 1.47 33.43 -7.39
N LEU A 86 2.11 34.56 -7.77
CA LEU A 86 3.47 34.90 -7.33
C LEU A 86 3.54 35.06 -5.81
N PHE A 87 2.54 35.74 -5.22
CA PHE A 87 2.48 35.93 -3.77
C PHE A 87 2.21 34.62 -3.03
N ARG A 88 1.22 33.84 -3.51
CA ARG A 88 0.88 32.52 -2.92
C ARG A 88 2.01 31.52 -3.05
N SER A 89 2.66 31.46 -4.23
CA SER A 89 3.79 30.57 -4.50
C SER A 89 5.02 30.92 -3.67
N ASN A 90 5.26 32.19 -3.35
CA ASN A 90 6.39 32.58 -2.52
C ASN A 90 6.21 32.15 -1.05
N THR A 91 5.03 32.37 -0.46
CA THR A 91 4.73 31.88 0.91
C THR A 91 4.77 30.36 0.95
N PHE A 92 4.18 29.69 -0.04
CA PHE A 92 4.18 28.23 -0.12
C PHE A 92 5.59 27.66 -0.29
N LYS A 93 6.42 28.27 -1.14
CA LYS A 93 7.82 27.91 -1.33
C LYS A 93 8.61 28.04 -0.02
N LEU A 94 8.45 29.14 0.72
CA LEU A 94 9.12 29.34 2.01
C LEU A 94 8.72 28.26 3.03
N GLN A 95 7.45 27.85 3.05
CA GLN A 95 6.98 26.76 3.90
C GLN A 95 7.60 25.41 3.51
N ILE A 96 7.69 25.11 2.20
CA ILE A 96 8.36 23.91 1.70
C ILE A 96 9.85 23.93 2.06
N ASP A 97 10.54 25.03 1.80
CA ASP A 97 11.98 25.18 2.04
C ASP A 97 12.31 25.05 3.54
N ALA A 98 11.41 25.48 4.44
CA ALA A 98 11.52 25.26 5.87
C ALA A 98 11.26 23.80 6.28
N LEU A 99 10.40 23.07 5.56
CA LEU A 99 10.01 21.69 5.88
C LEU A 99 11.03 20.66 5.37
N LEU A 100 11.52 20.81 4.13
CA LEU A 100 12.35 19.81 3.45
C LEU A 100 13.58 19.35 4.26
N PRO A 101 14.37 20.24 4.90
CA PRO A 101 15.52 19.83 5.70
C PRO A 101 15.18 18.94 6.91
N ASN A 102 13.94 19.05 7.42
CA ASN A 102 13.48 18.31 8.58
C ASN A 102 12.94 16.92 8.23
N VAL A 103 12.41 16.76 7.01
CA VAL A 103 11.78 15.51 6.56
C VAL A 103 12.70 14.65 5.69
N GLN A 104 13.68 15.23 5.00
CA GLN A 104 14.56 14.48 4.10
C GLN A 104 15.68 13.72 4.84
N PRO A 105 16.16 12.59 4.27
CA PRO A 105 17.34 11.90 4.73
C PRO A 105 18.58 12.81 4.76
N LYS A 106 19.16 12.97 5.95
CA LYS A 106 20.40 13.73 6.13
C LYS A 106 21.54 13.11 5.31
N SER A 107 22.28 13.94 4.58
CA SER A 107 23.38 13.50 3.70
C SER A 107 24.42 12.62 4.41
N LYS A 108 24.68 12.87 5.70
CA LYS A 108 25.60 12.07 6.53
C LYS A 108 25.24 10.57 6.64
N ARG A 109 23.97 10.20 6.44
CA ARG A 109 23.49 8.81 6.54
C ARG A 109 23.51 8.06 5.20
N LYS A 110 23.73 8.75 4.08
CA LYS A 110 23.74 8.12 2.75
C LYS A 110 24.98 7.24 2.53
N PRO A 111 26.22 7.68 2.83
CA PRO A 111 27.40 6.87 2.54
C PRO A 111 27.49 5.53 3.30
N PRO A 112 27.16 5.45 4.61
CA PRO A 112 27.12 4.16 5.31
C PRO A 112 26.11 3.19 4.70
N LEU A 113 24.92 3.70 4.35
CA LEU A 113 23.88 2.90 3.69
C LEU A 113 24.34 2.41 2.31
N GLU A 114 24.97 3.25 1.49
CA GLU A 114 25.49 2.84 0.18
C GLU A 114 26.53 1.72 0.30
N ARG A 115 27.42 1.79 1.31
CA ARG A 115 28.38 0.71 1.60
C ARG A 115 27.69 -0.57 2.03
N PHE A 116 26.64 -0.46 2.86
CA PHE A 116 25.83 -1.61 3.26
C PHE A 116 25.12 -2.24 2.07
N LEU A 117 24.49 -1.44 1.20
CA LEU A 117 23.81 -1.91 -0.01
C LEU A 117 24.77 -2.59 -0.98
N LEU A 118 25.99 -2.08 -1.13
CA LEU A 118 27.01 -2.71 -1.96
C LEU A 118 27.50 -4.06 -1.38
N SER A 119 27.67 -4.11 -0.06
CA SER A 119 27.99 -5.36 0.65
C SER A 119 26.86 -6.39 0.49
N LEU A 120 25.61 -5.96 0.66
CA LEU A 120 24.43 -6.80 0.48
C LEU A 120 24.31 -7.30 -0.96
N HIS A 121 24.51 -6.43 -1.96
CA HIS A 121 24.53 -6.83 -3.37
C HIS A 121 25.59 -7.92 -3.61
N THR A 122 26.82 -7.69 -3.15
CA THR A 122 27.92 -8.67 -3.27
C THR A 122 27.57 -9.98 -2.57
N PHE A 123 26.94 -9.93 -1.40
CA PHE A 123 26.51 -11.10 -0.67
C PHE A 123 25.44 -11.90 -1.43
N LEU A 124 24.40 -11.23 -1.95
CA LEU A 124 23.32 -11.86 -2.69
C LEU A 124 23.79 -12.47 -4.00
N SER A 125 24.68 -11.80 -4.74
CA SER A 125 25.25 -12.32 -6.00
C SER A 125 26.14 -13.55 -5.78
N ASN A 126 26.75 -13.72 -4.60
CA ASN A 126 27.63 -14.84 -4.28
C ASN A 126 26.91 -16.01 -3.56
N LEU A 127 25.58 -15.98 -3.48
CA LEU A 127 24.84 -17.08 -2.87
C LEU A 127 24.92 -18.35 -3.72
N PRO A 128 25.15 -19.53 -3.10
CA PRO A 128 25.25 -20.77 -3.83
C PRO A 128 23.88 -21.23 -4.36
N ASP A 129 23.87 -21.72 -5.59
CA ASP A 129 22.69 -22.32 -6.19
C ASP A 129 22.26 -23.59 -5.43
N LEU A 130 20.95 -23.79 -5.31
CA LEU A 130 20.36 -25.02 -4.75
C LEU A 130 19.68 -25.82 -5.86
N PRO A 131 19.97 -27.13 -5.94
CA PRO A 131 19.37 -27.97 -6.96
C PRO A 131 17.85 -28.10 -6.77
N PRO A 132 17.09 -28.43 -7.82
CA PRO A 132 15.64 -28.61 -7.75
C PRO A 132 15.23 -29.71 -6.76
N LYS A 133 14.38 -29.35 -5.78
CA LYS A 133 13.83 -30.23 -4.75
C LYS A 133 12.31 -30.15 -4.67
N HIS A 134 11.70 -31.14 -4.03
CA HIS A 134 10.27 -31.11 -3.77
C HIS A 134 9.92 -29.96 -2.79
N PRO A 135 8.83 -29.19 -3.01
CA PRO A 135 8.50 -28.00 -2.21
C PRO A 135 8.41 -28.26 -0.70
N LEU A 136 7.82 -29.40 -0.31
CA LEU A 136 7.70 -29.80 1.10
C LEU A 136 9.04 -30.18 1.74
N GLU A 137 9.92 -30.86 1.00
CA GLU A 137 11.25 -31.23 1.48
C GLU A 137 12.14 -29.99 1.66
N ALA A 138 12.05 -29.08 0.69
CA ALA A 138 12.79 -27.84 0.69
C ALA A 138 12.36 -26.92 1.85
N ALA A 139 11.05 -26.82 2.12
CA ALA A 139 10.52 -26.08 3.26
C ALA A 139 10.95 -26.69 4.60
N ARG A 140 10.92 -28.03 4.75
CA ARG A 140 11.43 -28.70 5.96
C ARG A 140 12.92 -28.41 6.19
N THR A 141 13.71 -28.35 5.12
CA THR A 141 15.14 -28.03 5.19
C THR A 141 15.38 -26.60 5.70
N LEU A 142 14.58 -25.63 5.26
CA LEU A 142 14.65 -24.25 5.74
C LEU A 142 14.14 -24.11 7.17
N LEU A 143 13.10 -24.86 7.54
CA LEU A 143 12.58 -24.86 8.90
C LEU A 143 13.62 -25.34 9.92
N ARG A 144 14.45 -26.33 9.56
CA ARG A 144 15.60 -26.77 10.38
C ARG A 144 16.65 -25.67 10.57
N LYS A 145 16.73 -24.70 9.65
CA LYS A 145 17.58 -23.50 9.77
C LYS A 145 16.88 -22.35 10.51
N GLY A 146 15.66 -22.57 11.01
CA GLY A 146 14.88 -21.57 11.75
C GLY A 146 14.05 -20.63 10.86
N VAL A 147 13.93 -20.89 9.56
CA VAL A 147 13.16 -20.05 8.63
C VAL A 147 11.96 -20.81 8.06
N SER A 148 10.76 -20.28 8.28
CA SER A 148 9.53 -20.82 7.69
C SER A 148 9.29 -20.25 6.30
N VAL A 149 8.81 -21.09 5.37
CA VAL A 149 8.42 -20.66 4.02
C VAL A 149 6.94 -20.28 4.02
N PRO A 150 6.59 -19.01 3.74
CA PRO A 150 5.20 -18.57 3.73
C PRO A 150 4.53 -18.92 2.39
N TYR A 151 4.18 -20.20 2.19
CA TYR A 151 3.48 -20.60 0.98
C TYR A 151 2.06 -19.98 0.91
N PRO A 152 1.66 -19.45 -0.26
CA PRO A 152 0.28 -18.99 -0.46
C PRO A 152 -0.69 -20.18 -0.47
N THR A 153 -1.97 -19.91 -0.29
CA THR A 153 -3.02 -20.91 -0.45
C THR A 153 -3.30 -21.15 -1.95
N PRO A 154 -3.55 -22.40 -2.40
CA PRO A 154 -3.51 -23.65 -1.64
C PRO A 154 -2.07 -24.14 -1.40
N LEU A 155 -1.82 -24.73 -0.24
CA LEU A 155 -0.52 -25.28 0.14
C LEU A 155 -0.07 -26.39 -0.83
N PRO A 156 1.25 -26.54 -1.07
CA PRO A 156 1.76 -27.63 -1.91
C PRO A 156 1.51 -28.99 -1.23
N THR A 157 0.98 -29.94 -1.99
CA THR A 157 0.72 -31.32 -1.55
C THR A 157 1.86 -32.27 -1.95
N GLU A 158 1.86 -33.51 -1.44
CA GLU A 158 2.85 -34.53 -1.81
C GLU A 158 2.72 -35.00 -3.27
N GLU A 159 1.58 -34.74 -3.91
CA GLU A 159 1.34 -35.09 -5.31
C GLU A 159 1.94 -34.06 -6.30
N THR A 160 2.49 -32.96 -5.78
CA THR A 160 3.04 -31.88 -6.62
C THR A 160 4.26 -32.36 -7.41
N GLN A 161 4.16 -32.31 -8.75
CA GLN A 161 5.22 -32.75 -9.66
C GLN A 161 6.26 -31.65 -9.95
N TRP A 162 5.92 -30.40 -9.65
CA TRP A 162 6.84 -29.28 -9.85
C TRP A 162 7.83 -29.18 -8.70
N LYS A 163 9.03 -28.68 -8.99
CA LYS A 163 10.14 -28.56 -8.04
C LYS A 163 10.46 -27.09 -7.77
N VAL A 164 11.02 -26.82 -6.60
CA VAL A 164 11.60 -25.53 -6.24
C VAL A 164 13.12 -25.62 -6.27
N ALA A 165 13.77 -24.59 -6.78
CA ALA A 165 15.22 -24.45 -6.81
C ALA A 165 15.58 -23.02 -6.39
N PHE A 166 16.85 -22.79 -6.08
CA PHE A 166 17.38 -21.45 -5.85
C PHE A 166 18.54 -21.23 -6.81
N GLY A 167 18.58 -20.06 -7.43
CA GLY A 167 19.70 -19.60 -8.22
C GLY A 167 20.08 -18.18 -7.77
N SER A 168 21.35 -17.82 -7.93
CA SER A 168 21.81 -16.44 -7.72
C SER A 168 20.92 -15.45 -8.50
N PRO A 169 20.50 -14.32 -7.92
CA PRO A 169 19.66 -13.34 -8.61
C PRO A 169 20.24 -12.90 -9.96
N SER A 170 19.39 -12.75 -10.98
CA SER A 170 19.82 -12.25 -12.29
C SER A 170 20.14 -10.77 -12.27
N ASP A 171 19.33 -10.00 -11.55
CA ASP A 171 19.51 -8.57 -11.35
C ASP A 171 19.07 -8.17 -9.93
N ILE A 172 19.70 -7.13 -9.39
CA ILE A 172 19.39 -6.56 -8.09
C ILE A 172 19.33 -5.05 -8.25
N THR A 173 18.12 -4.50 -8.22
CA THR A 173 17.88 -3.08 -8.46
C THR A 173 17.33 -2.38 -7.22
N LEU A 174 17.79 -1.15 -7.03
CA LEU A 174 17.30 -0.26 -5.99
C LEU A 174 16.03 0.42 -6.50
N ILE A 175 14.90 0.22 -5.81
CA ILE A 175 13.60 0.75 -6.21
C ILE A 175 12.98 1.62 -5.12
N GLY A 176 11.82 2.21 -5.42
CA GLY A 176 11.04 2.98 -4.46
C GLY A 176 11.54 4.40 -4.22
N SER A 177 11.07 4.97 -3.10
CA SER A 177 11.31 6.40 -2.78
C SER A 177 12.78 6.75 -2.61
N TRP A 178 13.61 5.79 -2.18
CA TRP A 178 15.02 6.02 -1.95
C TRP A 178 15.79 6.19 -3.26
N ALA A 179 15.54 5.30 -4.23
CA ALA A 179 16.12 5.39 -5.58
C ALA A 179 15.76 6.73 -6.26
N ASN A 180 14.50 7.15 -6.11
CA ASN A 180 13.98 8.39 -6.68
C ASN A 180 14.35 9.66 -5.89
N LYS A 181 15.08 9.52 -4.76
CA LYS A 181 15.44 10.63 -3.86
C LYS A 181 14.24 11.38 -3.28
N THR A 182 13.08 10.72 -3.20
CA THR A 182 11.82 11.27 -2.67
C THR A 182 11.47 10.72 -1.28
N SER A 183 12.36 9.95 -0.64
CA SER A 183 12.14 9.45 0.71
C SER A 183 11.94 10.57 1.73
N VAL A 184 10.93 10.43 2.58
CA VAL A 184 10.63 11.32 3.69
C VAL A 184 10.57 10.53 5.00
N LYS A 185 10.82 11.22 6.11
CA LYS A 185 10.75 10.65 7.45
C LYS A 185 9.29 10.34 7.80
N GLY A 186 8.99 9.08 8.13
CA GLY A 186 7.65 8.68 8.54
C GLY A 186 7.22 9.30 9.88
N GLN A 187 5.90 9.32 10.12
CA GLN A 187 5.35 9.79 11.39
C GLN A 187 5.92 9.00 12.58
N GLY A 188 6.08 9.68 13.72
CA GLY A 188 6.61 9.06 14.94
C GLY A 188 8.11 8.77 14.94
N GLY A 189 8.89 9.31 13.99
CA GLY A 189 10.32 9.04 13.94
C GLY A 189 10.68 7.71 13.28
N SER A 190 9.76 7.13 12.52
CA SER A 190 9.97 5.89 11.80
C SER A 190 11.21 5.96 10.89
N LYS A 191 11.92 4.84 10.76
CA LYS A 191 13.13 4.74 9.94
C LYS A 191 12.76 4.91 8.46
N TYR A 192 13.69 5.41 7.66
CA TYR A 192 13.53 5.40 6.20
C TYR A 192 13.41 3.94 5.72
N GLY A 193 12.56 3.71 4.72
CA GLY A 193 12.45 2.42 4.03
C GLY A 193 13.33 2.42 2.79
N VAL A 194 14.00 1.31 2.54
CA VAL A 194 14.77 1.09 1.31
C VAL A 194 14.26 -0.20 0.69
N ASP A 195 13.79 -0.10 -0.54
CA ASP A 195 13.19 -1.22 -1.26
C ASP A 195 14.21 -1.75 -2.27
N LEU A 196 14.48 -3.05 -2.21
CA LEU A 196 15.35 -3.75 -3.15
C LEU A 196 14.53 -4.73 -3.96
N ALA A 197 14.63 -4.59 -5.28
CA ALA A 197 14.11 -5.51 -6.26
C ALA A 197 15.15 -6.59 -6.55
N VAL A 198 14.75 -7.86 -6.43
CA VAL A 198 15.59 -9.02 -6.73
C VAL A 198 14.92 -9.83 -7.82
N GLU A 199 15.55 -9.91 -8.99
CA GLU A 199 15.05 -10.65 -10.13
C GLU A 199 15.42 -12.13 -10.02
N MET A 200 14.42 -13.01 -10.12
CA MET A 200 14.64 -14.45 -10.12
C MET A 200 15.12 -14.91 -11.51
N PRO A 201 16.16 -15.77 -11.59
CA PRO A 201 16.62 -16.29 -12.87
C PRO A 201 15.54 -17.03 -13.66
N SER A 202 15.47 -16.75 -14.97
CA SER A 202 14.49 -17.35 -15.89
C SER A 202 14.58 -18.88 -15.97
N ASN A 203 15.76 -19.45 -15.71
CA ASN A 203 16.01 -20.90 -15.71
C ASN A 203 15.30 -21.65 -14.55
N LEU A 204 14.82 -20.94 -13.52
CA LEU A 204 14.06 -21.54 -12.42
C LEU A 204 12.59 -21.77 -12.79
N PHE A 205 12.10 -21.13 -13.85
CA PHE A 205 10.71 -21.17 -14.27
C PHE A 205 10.47 -22.19 -15.38
N GLN A 206 9.28 -22.75 -15.34
CA GLN A 206 8.71 -23.60 -16.38
C GLN A 206 7.53 -22.86 -17.00
N GLU A 207 7.25 -23.12 -18.29
CA GLU A 207 6.20 -22.42 -19.04
C GLU A 207 4.84 -22.43 -18.34
N LYS A 208 4.52 -23.48 -17.56
CA LYS A 208 3.23 -23.65 -16.87
C LYS A 208 3.21 -23.13 -15.42
N ASP A 209 4.21 -22.37 -14.99
CA ASP A 209 4.27 -21.85 -13.61
C ASP A 209 3.30 -20.70 -13.32
N TYR A 210 2.72 -20.09 -14.36
CA TYR A 210 1.63 -19.13 -14.20
C TYR A 210 0.32 -19.79 -13.71
N LEU A 211 0.18 -21.11 -13.89
CA LEU A 211 -1.01 -21.86 -13.46
C LEU A 211 -0.98 -22.20 -11.97
N ASN A 212 -2.15 -22.17 -11.32
CA ASN A 212 -2.35 -22.60 -9.94
C ASN A 212 -1.41 -21.93 -8.92
N GLY A 213 -0.98 -20.70 -9.20
CA GLY A 213 -0.10 -19.93 -8.31
C GLY A 213 1.28 -20.56 -8.05
N ARG A 214 1.76 -21.45 -8.93
CA ARG A 214 3.08 -22.11 -8.77
C ARG A 214 4.22 -21.10 -8.72
N PHE A 215 4.12 -20.04 -9.52
CA PHE A 215 5.03 -18.91 -9.47
C PHE A 215 5.19 -18.34 -8.04
N PHE A 216 4.08 -18.06 -7.36
CA PHE A 216 4.10 -17.52 -6.00
C PHE A 216 4.71 -18.49 -4.99
N HIS A 217 4.55 -19.79 -5.20
CA HIS A 217 5.21 -20.80 -4.37
C HIS A 217 6.73 -20.80 -4.56
N LYS A 218 7.19 -20.75 -5.82
CA LYS A 218 8.63 -20.63 -6.14
C LYS A 218 9.21 -19.34 -5.56
N LYS A 219 8.50 -18.23 -5.71
CA LYS A 219 8.84 -16.92 -5.13
C LYS A 219 8.92 -16.94 -3.61
N ALA A 220 7.94 -17.54 -2.93
CA ALA A 220 7.95 -17.68 -1.48
C ALA A 220 9.15 -18.49 -0.98
N PHE A 221 9.47 -19.60 -1.68
CA PHE A 221 10.66 -20.39 -1.39
C PHE A 221 11.95 -19.59 -1.62
N TYR A 222 12.04 -18.87 -2.73
CA TYR A 222 13.18 -18.04 -3.10
C TYR A 222 13.49 -16.96 -2.04
N LEU A 223 12.46 -16.24 -1.61
CA LEU A 223 12.59 -15.24 -0.54
C LEU A 223 12.98 -15.88 0.80
N ALA A 224 12.42 -17.05 1.12
CA ALA A 224 12.79 -17.76 2.35
C ALA A 224 14.24 -18.26 2.32
N THR A 225 14.77 -18.68 1.16
CA THR A 225 16.18 -19.03 1.01
C THR A 225 17.11 -17.83 1.21
N ILE A 226 16.75 -16.66 0.66
CA ILE A 226 17.50 -15.41 0.88
C ILE A 226 17.44 -15.02 2.35
N ALA A 227 16.26 -15.07 2.97
CA ALA A 227 16.09 -14.75 4.39
C ALA A 227 16.94 -15.68 5.28
N ALA A 228 16.98 -16.98 4.98
CA ALA A 228 17.83 -17.94 5.69
C ALA A 228 19.33 -17.68 5.50
N ALA A 229 19.74 -17.21 4.32
CA ALA A 229 21.12 -16.84 4.06
C ALA A 229 21.51 -15.57 4.84
N ILE A 230 20.66 -14.54 4.85
CA ILE A 230 20.89 -13.29 5.58
C ILE A 230 20.91 -13.52 7.09
N ALA A 231 19.97 -14.32 7.61
CA ALA A 231 19.89 -14.66 9.03
C ALA A 231 21.06 -15.52 9.51
N SER A 232 21.80 -16.15 8.60
CA SER A 232 22.99 -16.92 8.95
C SER A 232 24.07 -15.99 9.52
N PRO A 233 24.76 -16.36 10.62
CA PRO A 233 25.85 -15.54 11.19
C PRO A 233 27.04 -15.37 10.25
N LYS A 234 27.10 -16.14 9.16
CA LYS A 234 28.11 -16.03 8.10
C LYS A 234 27.87 -14.86 7.13
N SER A 235 26.73 -14.17 7.22
CA SER A 235 26.38 -13.09 6.31
C SER A 235 27.26 -11.85 6.47
N GLY A 236 27.87 -11.64 7.65
CA GLY A 236 28.74 -10.49 7.91
C GLY A 236 28.04 -9.13 7.81
N LEU A 237 26.71 -9.12 7.71
CA LEU A 237 25.89 -7.92 7.59
C LEU A 237 25.65 -7.34 8.99
N ASN A 238 26.15 -6.12 9.24
CA ASN A 238 25.97 -5.44 10.51
C ASN A 238 24.50 -4.98 10.67
N ASN A 239 23.75 -5.66 11.56
CA ASN A 239 22.33 -5.44 11.82
C ASN A 239 21.96 -4.06 12.41
N GLN A 240 22.92 -3.17 12.66
CA GLN A 240 22.69 -1.92 13.40
C GLN A 240 22.19 -0.75 12.53
N GLU A 241 22.34 -0.81 11.21
CA GLU A 241 21.90 0.26 10.30
C GLU A 241 20.58 -0.03 9.59
N LEU A 242 19.87 -1.12 9.97
CA LEU A 242 18.63 -1.55 9.33
C LEU A 242 17.52 -0.50 9.49
N MET A 243 17.49 0.41 8.54
CA MET A 243 16.31 0.87 7.83
C MET A 243 15.47 -0.35 7.44
N SER A 244 14.14 -0.22 7.45
CA SER A 244 13.27 -1.34 7.09
C SER A 244 13.57 -1.72 5.64
N LEU A 245 14.32 -2.82 5.46
CA LEU A 245 14.64 -3.36 4.14
C LEU A 245 13.50 -4.27 3.75
N ARG A 246 12.82 -3.93 2.66
CA ARG A 246 11.81 -4.80 2.05
C ARG A 246 12.42 -5.36 0.77
N LEU A 247 12.59 -6.67 0.75
CA LEU A 247 12.96 -7.42 -0.44
C LEU A 247 11.69 -7.69 -1.24
N ILE A 248 11.64 -7.10 -2.42
CA ILE A 248 10.59 -7.34 -3.41
C ILE A 248 11.25 -8.19 -4.48
N SER A 249 10.70 -9.38 -4.75
CA SER A 249 11.15 -10.11 -5.94
C SER A 249 10.36 -9.60 -7.14
N LEU A 250 11.08 -9.19 -8.19
CA LEU A 250 10.51 -8.83 -9.49
C LEU A 250 10.58 -10.05 -10.42
N ASP A 251 9.68 -10.04 -11.38
CA ASP A 251 9.44 -11.09 -12.36
C ASP A 251 10.09 -10.73 -13.70
#